data_AF-A0A0N1NIP3-F1
#
_entry.id   AF-A0A0N1NIP3-F1
#
_cell.length_a   1.000
_cell.length_b   1.000
_cell.length_c   1.000
_cell.angle_alpha   90.00
_cell.angle_beta   90.00
_cell.angle_gamma   90.00
#
_symmetry.space_group_name_H-M   'P 1'
#
loop_
_entity.id
_entity.type
_entity.pdbx_description
1 polymer ?
#
loop_
_entity_poly.entity_id
_entity_poly.type
_entity_poly.pdbx_seq_one_letter_code
_entity_poly.pdbx_strand_id
1 'polypeptide(L)'
;MPIRPEMRGRYPSDWPQISHRIRFERAGGRCECDGRCGRRHPGRCTAVHDQPHPATGSLVVLTTAHLDDVPEHCDDDNLAAMCQACHLSYDAALHAATAARTRAAGLVSPGQIEIPFAG
;
A
#
# COMPACT_ATOMS: atom_id res chain seq x y z
N MET A 1 5.47 -1.95 0.64
CA MET A 1 5.75 -3.24 0.01
C MET A 1 6.95 -3.12 -0.93
N PRO A 2 7.76 -4.17 -1.14
CA PRO A 2 8.83 -4.11 -2.14
C PRO A 2 8.23 -4.00 -3.56
N ILE A 3 8.78 -3.13 -4.39
CA ILE A 3 8.38 -2.99 -5.80
C ILE A 3 8.84 -4.23 -6.56
N ARG A 4 7.90 -4.89 -7.24
CA ARG A 4 8.22 -6.06 -8.06
C ARG A 4 9.17 -5.66 -9.21
N PRO A 5 10.18 -6.48 -9.55
CA PRO A 5 11.17 -6.13 -10.57
C PRO A 5 10.56 -5.64 -11.89
N GLU A 6 9.50 -6.29 -12.36
CA GLU A 6 8.79 -5.98 -13.60
C GLU A 6 8.06 -4.62 -13.58
N MET A 7 7.80 -4.07 -12.39
CA MET A 7 7.10 -2.80 -12.22
C MET A 7 8.05 -1.61 -12.10
N ARG A 8 9.36 -1.84 -11.90
CA ARG A 8 10.32 -0.75 -11.63
C ARG A 8 10.36 0.31 -12.72
N GLY A 9 10.14 -0.05 -13.98
CA GLY A 9 10.11 0.89 -15.10
C GLY A 9 8.93 1.86 -15.10
N ARG A 10 7.90 1.61 -14.27
CA ARG A 10 6.76 2.52 -14.09
C ARG A 10 7.05 3.65 -13.10
N TYR A 11 8.13 3.53 -12.34
CA TYR A 11 8.54 4.53 -11.36
C TYR A 11 9.59 5.46 -12.00
N PRO A 12 9.65 6.73 -11.58
CA PRO A 12 10.67 7.63 -12.06
C PRO A 12 12.07 7.16 -11.60
N SER A 13 13.11 7.57 -12.33
CA SER A 13 14.50 7.14 -12.06
C SER A 13 15.01 7.56 -10.69
N ASP A 14 14.48 8.64 -10.13
CA ASP A 14 14.80 9.20 -8.82
C ASP A 14 13.88 8.67 -7.70
N TRP A 15 13.11 7.60 -7.97
CA TRP A 15 12.26 6.96 -6.97
C TRP A 15 12.97 6.63 -5.64
N PRO A 16 14.23 6.15 -5.61
CA PRO A 16 14.92 5.93 -4.34
C PRO A 16 15.01 7.18 -3.46
N GLN A 17 15.25 8.34 -4.09
CA GLN A 17 15.33 9.65 -3.43
C GLN A 17 13.95 10.10 -2.97
N ILE A 18 12.93 9.99 -3.83
CA ILE A 18 11.54 10.31 -3.48
C ILE A 18 11.11 9.46 -2.27
N SER A 19 11.31 8.14 -2.33
CA SER A 19 10.94 7.23 -1.25
C SER A 19 11.67 7.52 0.06
N HIS A 20 12.95 7.88 0.00
CA HIS A 20 13.72 8.28 1.17
C HIS A 20 13.14 9.54 1.81
N ARG A 21 12.95 10.60 1.02
CA ARG A 21 12.38 11.88 1.48
C ARG A 21 11.03 11.68 2.14
N ILE A 22 10.13 10.93 1.50
CA ILE A 22 8.80 10.66 2.05
C ILE A 22 8.89 9.94 3.41
N ARG A 23 9.72 8.89 3.51
CA ARG A 23 9.77 8.04 4.71
C ARG A 23 10.53 8.67 5.87
N PHE A 24 11.60 9.39 5.61
CA PHE A 24 12.56 9.77 6.64
C PHE A 24 12.69 11.27 6.84
N GLU A 25 12.48 12.08 5.80
CA GLU A 25 12.56 13.53 5.90
C GLU A 25 11.18 14.12 6.24
N ARG A 26 10.15 13.86 5.42
CA ARG A 26 8.79 14.36 5.64
C ARG A 26 8.13 13.69 6.84
N ALA A 27 8.11 12.36 6.83
CA ALA A 27 7.42 11.58 7.86
C ALA A 27 8.22 11.43 9.17
N GLY A 28 9.50 11.82 9.17
CA GLY A 28 10.41 11.70 10.32
C GLY A 28 10.59 10.25 10.79
N GLY A 29 10.49 9.27 9.88
CA GLY A 29 10.56 7.85 10.23
C GLY A 29 9.32 7.31 10.94
N ARG A 30 8.22 8.07 11.03
CA ARG A 30 6.95 7.62 11.64
C ARG A 30 5.86 7.45 10.58
N CYS A 31 5.05 6.39 10.72
CA CYS A 31 3.90 6.14 9.87
C CYS A 31 2.93 7.34 9.80
N GLU A 32 2.52 7.73 8.59
CA GLU A 32 1.58 8.81 8.29
C GLU A 32 0.11 8.37 8.24
N CYS A 33 -0.17 7.07 8.36
CA CYS A 33 -1.54 6.57 8.36
C CYS A 33 -2.36 7.16 9.52
N ASP A 34 -3.45 7.85 9.19
CA ASP A 34 -4.40 8.55 10.07
C ASP A 34 -5.65 7.74 10.43
N GLY A 35 -5.79 6.54 9.87
CA GLY A 35 -6.96 5.68 10.04
C GLY A 35 -7.46 5.09 8.73
N ARG A 36 -7.03 5.63 7.58
CA ARG A 36 -7.40 5.13 6.25
C ARG A 36 -7.10 3.66 5.98
N CYS A 37 -6.19 3.04 6.74
CA CYS A 37 -5.90 1.62 6.62
C CYS A 37 -6.98 0.69 7.21
N GLY A 38 -7.98 1.22 7.92
CA GLY A 38 -9.06 0.44 8.55
C GLY A 38 -8.64 -0.32 9.82
N ARG A 39 -7.37 -0.27 10.22
CA ARG A 39 -6.89 -0.88 11.48
C ARG A 39 -7.20 0.03 12.67
N ARG A 40 -7.41 -0.58 13.83
CA ARG A 40 -7.67 0.15 15.08
C ARG A 40 -6.39 0.72 15.68
N HIS A 41 -6.19 2.02 15.55
CA HIS A 41 -5.17 2.79 16.28
C HIS A 41 -5.67 4.21 16.58
N PRO A 42 -5.24 4.84 17.68
CA PRO A 42 -5.72 6.17 18.07
C PRO A 42 -5.08 7.25 17.18
N GLY A 43 -5.83 7.71 16.18
CA GLY A 43 -5.38 8.77 15.25
C GLY A 43 -4.18 8.31 14.40
N ARG A 44 -3.19 9.18 14.22
CA ARG A 44 -1.98 8.87 13.43
C ARG A 44 -1.20 7.71 14.04
N CYS A 45 -0.98 6.65 13.26
CA CYS A 45 -0.23 5.47 13.64
C CYS A 45 1.11 5.85 14.30
N THR A 46 1.42 5.21 15.42
CA THR A 46 2.62 5.48 16.24
C THR A 46 3.81 4.60 15.87
N ALA A 47 3.68 3.74 14.85
CA ALA A 47 4.78 2.90 14.38
C ALA A 47 5.92 3.74 13.79
N VAL A 48 7.14 3.50 14.27
CA VAL A 48 8.38 4.17 13.86
C VAL A 48 9.29 3.14 13.20
N HIS A 49 9.97 3.50 12.11
CA HIS A 49 10.90 2.62 11.41
C HIS A 49 11.96 2.05 12.36
N ASP A 50 12.32 0.78 12.15
CA ASP A 50 13.32 0.04 12.92
C ASP A 50 13.00 -0.09 14.43
N GLN A 51 11.76 0.19 14.82
CA GLN A 51 11.27 -0.03 16.18
C GLN A 51 10.24 -1.17 16.21
N PRO A 52 9.99 -1.77 17.39
CA PRO A 52 8.88 -2.70 17.57
C PRO A 52 7.53 -2.02 17.28
N HIS A 53 6.66 -2.70 16.53
CA HIS A 53 5.34 -2.18 16.20
C HIS A 53 4.47 -2.08 17.46
N PRO A 54 3.81 -0.95 17.75
CA PRO A 54 3.10 -0.72 19.01
C PRO A 54 2.02 -1.73 19.36
N ALA A 55 1.40 -2.36 18.35
CA ALA A 55 0.32 -3.34 18.55
C ALA A 55 0.77 -4.81 18.41
N THR A 56 1.88 -5.09 17.73
CA THR A 56 2.25 -6.47 17.34
C THR A 56 3.66 -6.87 17.78
N GLY A 57 4.49 -5.93 18.23
CA GLY A 57 5.88 -6.18 18.61
C GLY A 57 6.85 -6.47 17.45
N SER A 58 6.34 -6.78 16.25
CA SER A 58 7.16 -7.00 15.05
C SER A 58 7.97 -5.76 14.65
N LEU A 59 9.17 -5.93 14.12
CA LEU A 59 9.98 -4.82 13.60
C LEU A 59 9.23 -4.04 12.51
N VAL A 60 9.24 -2.71 12.61
CA VAL A 60 8.55 -1.81 11.67
C VAL A 60 9.43 -1.48 10.47
N VAL A 61 8.91 -1.76 9.28
CA VAL A 61 9.47 -1.30 8.01
C VAL A 61 8.54 -0.25 7.42
N LEU A 62 9.05 0.97 7.23
CA LEU A 62 8.33 2.01 6.50
C LEU A 62 8.50 1.83 4.99
N THR A 63 7.40 2.05 4.29
CA THR A 63 7.29 1.97 2.84
C THR A 63 6.51 3.18 2.34
N THR A 64 6.68 3.54 1.07
CA THR A 64 5.89 4.61 0.43
C THR A 64 4.66 3.99 -0.23
N ALA A 65 3.47 4.47 0.11
CA ALA A 65 2.18 4.07 -0.45
C ALA A 65 1.67 5.17 -1.41
N HIS A 66 1.13 4.77 -2.56
CA HIS A 66 0.37 5.64 -3.45
C HIS A 66 -1.08 5.62 -3.00
N LEU A 67 -1.68 6.78 -2.72
CA LEU A 67 -3.03 6.85 -2.18
C LEU A 67 -4.09 6.47 -3.22
N ASP A 68 -3.77 6.58 -4.51
CA ASP A 68 -4.61 6.21 -5.65
C ASP A 68 -4.23 4.87 -6.31
N ASP A 69 -3.20 4.17 -5.81
CA ASP A 69 -2.68 2.90 -6.34
C ASP A 69 -2.13 2.99 -7.78
N VAL A 70 -1.71 4.19 -8.21
CA VAL A 70 -1.06 4.41 -9.51
C VAL A 70 0.44 4.70 -9.33
N PRO A 71 1.35 3.76 -9.68
CA PRO A 71 2.80 3.91 -9.55
C PRO A 71 3.41 5.17 -10.20
N GLU A 72 2.81 5.66 -11.28
CA GLU A 72 3.28 6.83 -12.02
C GLU A 72 2.98 8.15 -11.28
N HIS A 73 1.99 8.17 -10.38
CA HIS A 73 1.52 9.38 -9.71
C HIS A 73 2.34 9.66 -8.44
N CYS A 74 3.56 10.16 -8.62
CA CYS A 74 4.53 10.41 -7.56
C CYS A 74 4.44 11.81 -6.90
N ASP A 75 3.34 12.54 -7.09
CA ASP A 75 3.13 13.83 -6.44
C ASP A 75 3.11 13.70 -4.90
N ASP A 76 3.66 14.69 -4.19
CA ASP A 76 3.87 14.60 -2.74
C ASP A 76 2.59 14.28 -1.96
N ASP A 77 1.48 14.92 -2.36
CA ASP A 77 0.17 14.77 -1.75
C ASP A 77 -0.46 13.39 -2.01
N ASN A 78 -0.02 12.68 -3.05
CA ASN A 78 -0.48 11.32 -3.36
C ASN A 78 0.37 10.24 -2.67
N LEU A 79 1.53 10.59 -2.11
CA LEU A 79 2.40 9.64 -1.44
C LEU A 79 2.20 9.69 0.07
N ALA A 80 2.31 8.54 0.74
CA ALA A 80 2.31 8.45 2.20
C ALA A 80 3.36 7.46 2.71
N ALA A 81 4.09 7.81 3.76
CA ALA A 81 4.92 6.87 4.49
C ALA A 81 4.05 5.97 5.36
N MET A 82 3.99 4.68 5.08
CA MET A 82 3.21 3.72 5.85
C MET A 82 4.06 2.57 6.38
N CYS A 83 3.82 2.16 7.62
CA CYS A 83 4.35 0.90 8.13
C CYS A 83 3.78 -0.26 7.33
N GLN A 84 4.54 -1.36 7.23
CA GLN A 84 4.17 -2.51 6.41
C GLN A 84 2.76 -3.02 6.70
N ALA A 85 2.35 -2.95 7.97
CA ALA A 85 1.07 -3.48 8.39
C ALA A 85 -0.10 -2.50 8.11
N CYS A 86 0.13 -1.17 8.10
CA CYS A 86 -0.87 -0.19 7.64
C CYS A 86 -1.03 -0.27 6.13
N HIS A 87 0.09 -0.33 5.41
CA HIS A 87 0.12 -0.40 3.95
C HIS A 87 -0.65 -1.63 3.46
N LEU A 88 -0.33 -2.83 3.97
CA LEU A 88 -1.03 -4.06 3.59
C LEU A 88 -2.54 -4.02 3.84
N SER A 89 -2.97 -3.39 4.94
CA SER A 89 -4.39 -3.26 5.27
C SER A 89 -5.10 -2.26 4.36
N TYR A 90 -4.41 -1.18 3.96
CA TYR A 90 -4.91 -0.22 2.99
C TYR A 90 -5.11 -0.87 1.62
N ASP A 91 -4.10 -1.58 1.10
CA ASP A 91 -4.16 -2.27 -0.19
C ASP A 91 -5.28 -3.32 -0.23
N ALA A 92 -5.41 -4.10 0.85
CA ALA A 92 -6.47 -5.11 0.97
C ALA A 92 -7.88 -4.49 0.88
N ALA A 93 -8.10 -3.34 1.51
CA ALA A 93 -9.38 -2.63 1.45
C ALA A 93 -9.68 -2.12 0.04
N LEU A 94 -8.67 -1.57 -0.65
CA LEU A 94 -8.81 -1.10 -2.03
C LEU A 94 -9.12 -2.26 -2.99
N HIS A 95 -8.41 -3.38 -2.87
CA HIS A 95 -8.66 -4.57 -3.68
C HIS A 95 -10.07 -5.14 -3.42
N ALA A 96 -10.54 -5.18 -2.17
CA ALA A 96 -11.88 -5.64 -1.85
C ALA A 96 -12.97 -4.73 -2.48
N ALA A 97 -12.79 -3.41 -2.44
CA ALA A 97 -13.70 -2.44 -3.05
C ALA A 97 -13.74 -2.60 -4.58
N THR A 98 -12.58 -2.76 -5.23
CA THR A 98 -12.51 -3.00 -6.68
C THR A 98 -13.16 -4.32 -7.06
N ALA A 99 -12.89 -5.42 -6.34
CA ALA A 99 -13.53 -6.71 -6.58
C ALA A 99 -15.05 -6.67 -6.39
N ALA A 100 -15.56 -5.89 -5.44
CA ALA A 100 -17.01 -5.67 -5.28
C ALA A 100 -17.60 -4.89 -6.48
N ARG A 101 -16.93 -3.83 -6.95
CA ARG A 101 -17.35 -3.06 -8.13
C ARG A 101 -17.36 -3.91 -9.40
N THR A 102 -16.32 -4.70 -9.66
CA THR A 102 -16.26 -5.60 -10.82
C THR A 102 -17.38 -6.63 -10.81
N ARG A 103 -17.63 -7.26 -9.65
CA ARG A 103 -18.75 -8.20 -9.47
C ARG A 103 -20.11 -7.53 -9.68
N ALA A 104 -20.31 -6.33 -9.13
CA ALA A 104 -21.56 -5.59 -9.27
C ALA A 104 -21.80 -5.07 -10.70
N ALA A 105 -20.74 -4.75 -11.45
CA ALA A 105 -20.81 -4.29 -12.83
C ALA A 105 -21.03 -5.42 -13.84
N GLY A 106 -21.10 -6.69 -13.42
CA GLY A 106 -21.28 -7.85 -14.30
C GLY A 106 -20.12 -8.07 -15.28
N LEU A 107 -18.99 -7.39 -15.08
CA LEU A 107 -17.80 -7.55 -15.91
C LEU A 107 -17.08 -8.81 -15.44
N VAL A 108 -17.24 -9.89 -16.20
CA VAL A 108 -16.43 -11.10 -16.06
C VAL A 108 -14.97 -10.68 -16.20
N SER A 109 -14.17 -10.82 -15.13
CA SER A 109 -12.73 -10.65 -15.20
C SER A 109 -12.16 -11.60 -16.26
N PRO A 110 -11.37 -11.14 -17.25
CA PRO A 110 -10.66 -12.06 -18.14
C PRO A 110 -9.63 -12.85 -17.31
N GLY A 111 -9.95 -14.10 -16.98
CA GLY A 111 -9.06 -14.94 -16.19
C GLY A 111 -9.66 -16.21 -15.57
N GLN A 112 -10.99 -16.40 -15.56
CA GLN A 112 -11.55 -17.71 -15.21
C GLN A 112 -11.56 -18.61 -16.44
N ILE A 113 -10.52 -19.43 -16.54
CA ILE A 113 -10.48 -20.59 -17.44
C ILE A 113 -11.62 -21.52 -16.98
N GLU A 114 -12.64 -21.69 -17.81
CA GLU A 114 -13.65 -22.72 -17.60
C GLU A 114 -12.97 -24.09 -17.76
N ILE A 115 -12.88 -24.85 -16.66
CA ILE A 115 -12.54 -26.27 -16.74
C ILE A 115 -13.87 -27.01 -17.01
N PRO A 116 -14.04 -27.69 -18.15
CA PRO A 116 -15.25 -28.46 -18.38
C PRO A 116 -15.27 -29.65 -17.40
N PHE A 117 -16.30 -29.71 -16.56
CA PHE A 117 -16.67 -30.95 -15.87
C PHE A 117 -17.19 -31.92 -16.92
N ALA A 118 -16.36 -32.89 -17.32
CA ALA A 118 -16.82 -34.06 -18.04
C ALA A 118 -17.42 -35.04 -17.02
N GLY A 119 -18.68 -35.42 -17.25
CA GLY A 119 -19.35 -36.52 -16.55
C GLY A 119 -18.85 -37.89 -16.99
#